data_AF-A0A9W4D597-F1
#
_entry.id   AF-A0A9W4D597-F1
#
_cell.length_a   1.000
_cell.length_b   1.000
_cell.length_c   1.000
_cell.angle_alpha   90.00
_cell.angle_beta   90.00
_cell.angle_gamma   90.00
#
_symmetry.space_group_name_H-M   'P 1'
#
loop_
_entity.id
_entity.type
_entity.pdbx_description
1 polymer ?
#
loop_
_entity_poly.entity_id
_entity_poly.type
_entity_poly.pdbx_seq_one_letter_code
_entity_poly.pdbx_strand_id
1 'polypeptide(L)'
;MKTPHHIFRYQSLWQNFVFLILLISAQASWTLLRRNESLKPGYHCRNHRFSFNEIESSLKIACKAFTNKRVEARRPLVHVDDKDFNNLIFGWSLPPSLQSGPKGRVKSNLDRIVFNNRCELIDVLYRNDKSQQFKPCTKVTEDSASTSSGKKQAPKKPFLQCGSFSWELEDFVQSVTLDIDPYLYRFVEMEHTSNKVDGPWKTATLIKNVPVTKRTQNIPYEIIVNKQNEVIGVIVTHHISRESTVSPYFIKDMVYMSTQFMGRGKQSIKLVCHLDTKFSLLPQTQESGPTNSRKRKTQA
;
A
#
# COMPACT_ATOMS: atom_id res chain seq x y z
N MET A 1 55.12 -15.58 -30.88
CA MET A 1 54.53 -15.58 -29.52
C MET A 1 55.66 -15.52 -28.51
N LYS A 2 55.83 -14.40 -27.80
CA LYS A 2 56.82 -14.26 -26.72
C LYS A 2 56.17 -14.66 -25.41
N THR A 3 56.76 -15.64 -24.74
CA THR A 3 56.37 -16.17 -23.42
C THR A 3 56.57 -15.13 -22.31
N PRO A 4 55.61 -14.92 -21.41
CA PRO A 4 55.78 -14.07 -20.23
C PRO A 4 56.35 -14.93 -19.08
N HIS A 5 57.64 -15.25 -19.11
CA HIS A 5 58.30 -16.02 -18.04
C HIS A 5 59.49 -15.31 -17.38
N HIS A 6 59.64 -14.00 -17.57
CA HIS A 6 60.71 -13.21 -16.94
C HIS A 6 60.21 -11.98 -16.19
N ILE A 7 59.27 -12.17 -15.27
CA ILE A 7 59.03 -11.22 -14.19
C ILE A 7 59.08 -12.07 -12.91
N PHE A 8 59.66 -11.56 -11.81
CA PHE A 8 59.85 -12.22 -10.51
C PHE A 8 61.16 -13.01 -10.26
N ARG A 9 62.33 -12.40 -10.50
CA ARG A 9 63.57 -12.82 -9.79
C ARG A 9 64.31 -11.72 -9.02
N TYR A 10 63.79 -10.49 -8.99
CA TYR A 10 64.37 -9.37 -8.25
C TYR A 10 63.29 -8.52 -7.57
N GLN A 11 62.37 -9.15 -6.84
CA GLN A 11 61.56 -8.39 -5.88
C GLN A 11 62.27 -8.39 -4.54
N SER A 12 62.68 -7.19 -4.10
CA SER A 12 63.25 -7.01 -2.76
C SER A 12 62.22 -7.49 -1.73
N LEU A 13 62.66 -8.26 -0.74
CA LEU A 13 61.82 -8.69 0.38
C LEU A 13 61.12 -7.50 1.05
N TRP A 14 61.76 -6.34 1.04
CA TRP A 14 61.20 -5.09 1.55
C TRP A 14 60.03 -4.57 0.71
N GLN A 15 60.10 -4.65 -0.62
CA GLN A 15 58.97 -4.30 -1.49
C GLN A 15 57.79 -5.24 -1.24
N ASN A 16 58.04 -6.54 -1.13
CA ASN A 16 56.99 -7.52 -0.82
C ASN A 16 56.35 -7.26 0.54
N PHE A 17 57.14 -6.89 1.55
CA PHE A 17 56.64 -6.52 2.87
C PHE A 17 55.77 -5.25 2.83
N VAL A 18 56.19 -4.22 2.08
CA VAL A 18 55.40 -3.00 1.88
C VAL A 18 54.08 -3.30 1.14
N PHE A 19 54.09 -4.11 0.08
CA PHE A 19 52.86 -4.53 -0.60
C PHE A 19 51.93 -5.32 0.31
N LEU A 20 52.46 -6.18 1.17
CA LEU A 20 51.67 -6.98 2.11
C LEU A 20 51.04 -6.10 3.19
N ILE A 21 51.78 -5.12 3.73
CA ILE A 21 51.24 -4.10 4.65
C ILE A 21 50.14 -3.28 3.97
N LEU A 22 50.35 -2.81 2.74
CA LEU A 22 49.35 -2.04 2.00
C LEU A 22 48.08 -2.86 1.73
N LEU A 23 48.21 -4.14 1.36
CA LEU A 23 47.08 -5.05 1.16
C LEU A 23 46.30 -5.28 2.45
N ILE A 24 46.98 -5.53 3.58
CA ILE A 24 46.34 -5.70 4.89
C ILE A 24 45.65 -4.40 5.31
N SER A 25 46.29 -3.25 5.10
CA SER A 25 45.76 -1.93 5.48
C SER A 25 44.53 -1.56 4.64
N ALA A 26 44.57 -1.84 3.33
CA ALA A 26 43.43 -1.68 2.44
C ALA A 26 42.27 -2.61 2.85
N GLN A 27 42.56 -3.87 3.16
CA GLN A 27 41.56 -4.83 3.61
C GLN A 27 40.94 -4.41 4.95
N ALA A 28 41.76 -3.97 5.92
CA ALA A 28 41.31 -3.49 7.22
C ALA A 28 40.43 -2.24 7.08
N SER A 29 40.87 -1.26 6.30
CA SER A 29 40.10 -0.05 5.97
C SER A 29 38.76 -0.40 5.31
N TRP A 30 38.77 -1.34 4.37
CA TRP A 30 37.56 -1.78 3.68
C TRP A 30 36.60 -2.53 4.61
N THR A 31 37.10 -3.39 5.50
CA THR A 31 36.28 -4.04 6.54
C THR A 31 35.71 -3.05 7.54
N LEU A 32 36.46 -2.01 7.91
CA LEU A 32 36.02 -0.97 8.85
C LEU A 32 34.94 -0.08 8.21
N LEU A 33 35.13 0.32 6.95
CA LEU A 33 34.11 1.03 6.16
C LEU A 33 32.82 0.21 6.04
N ARG A 34 32.94 -1.07 5.69
CA ARG A 34 31.79 -1.98 5.55
C ARG A 34 31.04 -2.18 6.87
N ARG A 35 31.78 -2.28 7.99
CA ARG A 35 31.19 -2.35 9.34
C ARG A 35 30.43 -1.08 9.67
N ASN A 36 31.03 0.09 9.43
CA ASN A 36 30.39 1.38 9.69
C ASN A 36 29.15 1.59 8.81
N GLU A 37 29.16 1.11 7.55
CA GLU A 37 27.98 1.15 6.69
C GLU A 37 26.86 0.23 7.20
N SER A 38 27.18 -0.98 7.67
CA SER A 38 26.20 -1.92 8.20
C SER A 38 25.52 -1.44 9.49
N LEU A 39 26.15 -0.50 10.21
CA LEU A 39 25.60 0.11 11.41
C LEU A 39 24.72 1.34 11.12
N LYS A 40 24.69 1.83 9.87
CA LYS A 40 23.85 2.99 9.54
C LYS A 40 22.37 2.62 9.64
N PRO A 41 21.53 3.52 10.15
CA PRO A 41 20.09 3.27 10.25
C PRO A 41 19.43 3.00 8.89
N GLY A 42 18.43 2.13 8.88
CA GLY A 42 17.64 1.80 7.70
C GLY A 42 17.43 0.30 7.49
N TYR A 43 17.01 -0.07 6.29
CA TYR A 43 16.81 -1.45 5.87
C TYR A 43 17.99 -1.93 5.02
N HIS A 44 18.69 -2.94 5.54
CA HIS A 44 19.86 -3.53 4.91
C HIS A 44 19.48 -4.77 4.13
N CYS A 45 19.48 -4.61 2.81
CA CYS A 45 19.12 -5.61 1.82
C CYS A 45 20.39 -6.11 1.12
N ARG A 46 21.06 -7.08 1.74
CA ARG A 46 22.34 -7.65 1.28
C ARG A 46 23.46 -6.62 1.14
N ASN A 47 23.60 -5.99 -0.03
CA ASN A 47 24.63 -4.97 -0.29
C ASN A 47 24.03 -3.55 -0.44
N HIS A 48 22.70 -3.42 -0.35
CA HIS A 48 22.01 -2.14 -0.48
C HIS A 48 21.42 -1.74 0.85
N ARG A 49 21.45 -0.44 1.15
CA ARG A 49 20.80 0.14 2.31
C ARG A 49 19.74 1.10 1.82
N PHE A 50 18.50 0.90 2.25
CA PHE A 50 17.42 1.85 2.06
C PHE A 50 17.20 2.62 3.36
N SER A 51 17.19 3.95 3.28
CA SER A 51 16.78 4.81 4.38
C SER A 51 15.29 4.62 4.69
N PHE A 52 14.89 4.97 5.91
CA PHE A 52 13.47 4.94 6.30
C PHE A 52 12.60 5.83 5.39
N ASN A 53 13.11 7.01 5.02
CA ASN A 53 12.39 7.96 4.15
C ASN A 53 12.15 7.40 2.74
N GLU A 54 13.11 6.66 2.18
CA GLU A 54 12.94 6.02 0.86
C GLU A 54 11.87 4.93 0.89
N ILE A 55 11.84 4.14 1.96
CA ILE A 55 10.82 3.10 2.15
C ILE A 55 9.44 3.73 2.39
N GLU A 56 9.34 4.75 3.24
CA GLU A 56 8.08 5.46 3.49
C GLU A 56 7.55 6.14 2.23
N SER A 57 8.43 6.77 1.44
CA SER A 57 8.06 7.38 0.17
C SER A 57 7.56 6.34 -0.83
N SER A 58 8.23 5.19 -0.89
CA SER A 58 7.80 4.06 -1.74
C SER A 58 6.45 3.50 -1.29
N LEU A 59 6.22 3.39 0.02
CA LEU A 59 4.94 2.96 0.60
C LEU A 59 3.81 3.93 0.25
N LYS A 60 4.04 5.24 0.36
CA LYS A 60 3.07 6.27 -0.04
C LYS A 60 2.70 6.16 -1.52
N ILE A 61 3.67 5.92 -2.39
CA ILE A 61 3.43 5.70 -3.83
C ILE A 61 2.62 4.43 -4.06
N ALA A 62 3.00 3.32 -3.41
CA ALA A 62 2.31 2.04 -3.54
C ALA A 62 0.86 2.12 -3.04
N CYS A 63 0.63 2.82 -1.93
CA CYS A 63 -0.68 3.08 -1.36
C CYS A 63 -1.58 3.87 -2.32
N LYS A 64 -1.06 4.95 -2.91
CA LYS A 64 -1.78 5.74 -3.92
C LYS A 64 -2.14 4.94 -5.17
N ALA A 65 -1.37 3.89 -5.49
CA ALA A 65 -1.64 3.07 -6.66
C ALA A 65 -2.93 2.24 -6.54
N PHE A 66 -3.45 2.00 -5.34
CA PHE A 66 -4.77 1.35 -5.16
C PHE A 66 -5.91 2.13 -5.80
N THR A 67 -5.80 3.46 -5.90
CA THR A 67 -6.89 4.32 -6.39
C THR A 67 -6.75 4.68 -7.87
N ASN A 68 -5.72 4.17 -8.54
CA ASN A 68 -5.44 4.49 -9.93
C ASN A 68 -6.22 3.57 -10.88
N LYS A 69 -7.25 4.14 -11.51
CA LYS A 69 -8.16 3.44 -12.44
C LYS A 69 -7.54 3.07 -13.79
N ARG A 70 -6.44 3.72 -14.17
CA ARG A 70 -5.82 3.55 -15.49
C ARG A 70 -5.41 2.09 -15.71
N VAL A 71 -5.64 1.58 -16.92
CA VAL A 71 -5.39 0.18 -17.25
C VAL A 71 -3.89 -0.09 -17.30
N GLU A 72 -3.10 0.86 -17.77
CA GLU A 72 -1.65 0.83 -17.87
C GLU A 72 -0.94 1.10 -16.53
N ALA A 73 -1.65 1.66 -15.54
CA ALA A 73 -1.05 1.98 -14.25
C ALA A 73 -0.48 0.72 -13.57
N ARG A 74 0.67 0.92 -12.92
CA ARG A 74 1.26 -0.06 -12.04
C ARG A 74 0.39 -0.19 -10.79
N ARG A 75 0.02 -1.41 -10.42
CA ARG A 75 -0.84 -1.71 -9.25
C ARG A 75 -0.09 -2.55 -8.21
N PRO A 76 -0.43 -2.44 -6.91
CA PRO A 76 0.05 -3.34 -5.89
C PRO A 76 -0.21 -4.80 -6.27
N LEU A 77 0.80 -5.65 -6.13
CA LEU A 77 0.72 -7.06 -6.48
C LEU A 77 0.36 -7.89 -5.25
N VAL A 78 -0.64 -8.75 -5.31
CA VAL A 78 -0.94 -9.68 -4.22
C VAL A 78 0.30 -10.54 -3.95
N HIS A 79 0.76 -10.48 -2.70
CA HIS A 79 1.92 -11.21 -2.19
C HIS A 79 1.52 -12.39 -1.31
N VAL A 80 0.51 -12.18 -0.44
CA VAL A 80 -0.16 -13.25 0.31
C VAL A 80 -1.64 -13.15 -0.02
N ASP A 81 -2.21 -14.28 -0.43
CA ASP A 81 -3.62 -14.38 -0.82
C ASP A 81 -4.48 -14.84 0.37
N ASP A 82 -5.71 -14.33 0.43
CA ASP A 82 -6.68 -14.63 1.49
C ASP A 82 -8.10 -14.58 0.89
N LYS A 83 -9.04 -15.31 1.52
CA LYS A 83 -10.46 -15.28 1.14
C LYS A 83 -11.10 -13.94 1.51
N ASP A 84 -10.73 -13.38 2.65
CA ASP A 84 -11.14 -12.03 3.05
C ASP A 84 -10.18 -11.01 2.42
N PHE A 85 -10.74 -10.14 1.59
CA PHE A 85 -9.97 -9.11 0.92
C PHE A 85 -9.27 -8.16 1.89
N ASN A 86 -9.76 -8.00 3.12
CA ASN A 86 -9.12 -7.16 4.14
C ASN A 86 -7.77 -7.73 4.61
N ASN A 87 -7.57 -9.05 4.52
CA ASN A 87 -6.37 -9.74 4.97
C ASN A 87 -5.29 -9.91 3.88
N LEU A 88 -5.57 -9.44 2.66
CA LEU A 88 -4.60 -9.48 1.58
C LEU A 88 -3.35 -8.65 1.91
N ILE A 89 -2.20 -9.23 1.56
CA ILE A 89 -0.90 -8.56 1.67
C ILE A 89 -0.35 -8.30 0.28
N PHE A 90 0.25 -7.14 0.07
CA PHE A 90 0.70 -6.66 -1.23
C PHE A 90 2.21 -6.44 -1.25
N GLY A 91 2.80 -6.68 -2.42
CA GLY A 91 4.17 -6.37 -2.75
C GLY A 91 4.27 -5.18 -3.70
N TRP A 92 5.30 -4.36 -3.51
CA TRP A 92 5.67 -3.28 -4.42
C TRP A 92 7.18 -3.20 -4.61
N SER A 93 7.66 -3.51 -5.81
CA SER A 93 9.07 -3.33 -6.18
C SER A 93 9.53 -1.88 -6.04
N LEU A 94 10.63 -1.68 -5.33
CA LEU A 94 11.32 -0.40 -5.22
C LEU A 94 11.84 0.02 -6.61
N PRO A 95 11.90 1.33 -6.91
CA PRO A 95 12.36 1.81 -8.20
C PRO A 95 13.82 1.45 -8.48
N PRO A 96 14.20 1.20 -9.75
CA PRO A 96 15.58 0.92 -10.15
C PRO A 96 16.60 1.97 -9.72
N SER A 97 16.18 3.24 -9.66
CA SER A 97 17.04 4.36 -9.23
C SER A 97 17.55 4.22 -7.81
N LEU A 98 16.81 3.53 -6.93
CA LEU A 98 17.25 3.22 -5.57
C LEU A 98 18.12 1.96 -5.48
N GLN A 99 18.27 1.24 -6.59
CA GLN A 99 18.90 -0.08 -6.64
C GLN A 99 20.05 -0.17 -7.65
N SER A 100 20.39 0.94 -8.31
CA SER A 100 21.53 1.00 -9.21
C SER A 100 22.82 0.84 -8.40
N GLY A 101 23.57 -0.23 -8.67
CA GLY A 101 24.91 -0.38 -8.11
C GLY A 101 25.87 0.68 -8.67
N PRO A 102 27.10 0.79 -8.12
CA PRO A 102 28.11 1.79 -8.53
C PRO A 102 28.52 1.73 -10.02
N LYS A 103 28.10 0.69 -10.76
CA LYS A 103 28.33 0.53 -12.20
C LYS A 103 27.08 0.80 -13.06
N GLY A 104 26.00 1.36 -12.48
CA GLY A 104 24.76 1.70 -13.19
C GLY A 104 23.92 0.51 -13.69
N ARG A 105 24.35 -0.73 -13.42
CA ARG A 105 23.60 -1.93 -13.83
C ARG A 105 22.35 -2.11 -12.97
N VAL A 106 21.18 -1.97 -13.59
CA VAL A 106 19.88 -2.27 -12.99
C VAL A 106 19.72 -3.79 -12.87
N LYS A 107 19.41 -4.29 -11.67
CA LYS A 107 19.08 -5.71 -11.47
C LYS A 107 17.77 -6.07 -12.18
N SER A 108 17.72 -7.27 -12.75
CA SER A 108 16.49 -7.84 -13.33
C SER A 108 15.39 -8.04 -12.30
N ASN A 109 15.75 -8.21 -11.03
CA ASN A 109 14.82 -8.43 -9.93
C ASN A 109 15.00 -7.37 -8.86
N LEU A 110 14.01 -6.50 -8.78
CA LEU A 110 13.99 -5.37 -7.87
C LEU A 110 13.56 -5.82 -6.48
N ASP A 111 14.29 -5.37 -5.47
CA ASP A 111 13.89 -5.42 -4.06
C ASP A 111 12.51 -4.77 -3.91
N ARG A 112 11.72 -5.20 -2.94
CA ARG A 112 10.32 -4.78 -2.80
C ARG A 112 9.94 -4.54 -1.35
N ILE A 113 8.95 -3.67 -1.16
CA ILE A 113 8.25 -3.54 0.12
C ILE A 113 7.03 -4.45 0.13
N VAL A 114 6.62 -4.87 1.32
CA VAL A 114 5.41 -5.63 1.58
C VAL A 114 4.55 -4.87 2.58
N PHE A 115 3.25 -4.76 2.31
CA PHE A 115 2.33 -3.92 3.08
C PHE A 115 0.89 -4.44 3.00
N ASN A 116 0.05 -4.06 3.96
CA ASN A 116 -1.36 -4.45 4.01
C ASN A 116 -2.29 -3.44 3.31
N ASN A 117 -3.59 -3.74 3.28
CA ASN A 117 -4.61 -2.84 2.74
C ASN A 117 -4.65 -1.47 3.44
N ARG A 118 -4.23 -1.39 4.71
CA ARG A 118 -4.18 -0.16 5.52
C ARG A 118 -2.96 0.73 5.20
N CYS A 119 -2.18 0.35 4.19
CA CYS A 119 -0.92 0.99 3.84
C CYS A 119 0.12 0.98 4.97
N GLU A 120 0.07 -0.04 5.83
CA GLU A 120 1.07 -0.27 6.85
C GLU A 120 2.16 -1.19 6.29
N LEU A 121 3.41 -0.76 6.45
CA LEU A 121 4.57 -1.56 6.07
C LEU A 121 4.64 -2.81 6.95
N ILE A 122 4.72 -3.98 6.32
CA ILE A 122 4.97 -5.26 6.98
C ILE A 122 6.47 -5.56 6.95
N ASP A 123 7.09 -5.50 5.77
CA ASP A 123 8.50 -5.84 5.61
C ASP A 123 9.13 -5.23 4.34
N VAL A 124 10.46 -5.26 4.27
CA VAL A 124 11.26 -4.96 3.07
C VAL A 124 12.01 -6.22 2.68
N LEU A 125 11.82 -6.67 1.44
CA LEU A 125 12.35 -7.94 0.96
C LEU A 125 13.34 -7.72 -0.18
N TYR A 126 14.43 -8.48 -0.16
CA TYR A 126 15.37 -8.58 -1.27
C TYR A 126 15.32 -9.95 -1.92
N ARG A 127 15.54 -10.04 -3.24
CA ARG A 127 15.66 -11.34 -3.91
C ARG A 127 17.08 -11.89 -3.73
N ASN A 128 17.20 -13.08 -3.17
CA ASN A 128 18.47 -13.77 -3.08
C ASN A 128 18.76 -14.48 -4.41
N ASP A 129 19.82 -14.07 -5.11
CA ASP A 129 20.17 -14.62 -6.43
C ASP A 129 20.50 -16.12 -6.38
N LYS A 130 20.97 -16.65 -5.24
CA LYS A 130 21.31 -18.07 -5.09
C LYS A 130 20.07 -18.93 -4.93
N SER A 131 19.19 -18.57 -4.00
CA SER A 131 17.97 -19.35 -3.73
C SER A 131 16.78 -18.95 -4.60
N GLN A 132 16.89 -17.87 -5.38
CA GLN A 132 15.81 -17.26 -6.17
C GLN A 132 14.58 -16.85 -5.35
N GLN A 133 14.67 -16.87 -4.03
CA GLN A 133 13.60 -16.54 -3.09
C GLN A 133 13.78 -15.14 -2.50
N PHE A 134 12.69 -14.55 -2.04
CA PHE A 134 12.71 -13.29 -1.31
C PHE A 134 13.04 -13.54 0.16
N LYS A 135 13.91 -12.71 0.72
CA LYS A 135 14.32 -12.74 2.12
C LYS A 135 14.12 -11.37 2.77
N PRO A 136 13.81 -11.32 4.07
CA PRO A 136 13.66 -10.07 4.80
C PRO A 136 14.99 -9.31 4.87
N CYS A 137 14.92 -7.99 4.79
CA CYS A 137 16.05 -7.10 5.02
C CYS A 137 16.23 -6.84 6.51
N THR A 138 17.47 -6.68 6.96
CA THR A 138 17.74 -6.38 8.37
C THR A 138 17.42 -4.91 8.66
N LYS A 139 16.51 -4.65 9.60
CA LYS A 139 16.23 -3.29 10.08
C LYS A 139 17.24 -2.92 11.16
N VAL A 140 17.98 -1.83 10.94
CA VAL A 140 18.89 -1.25 11.92
C VAL A 140 18.31 0.08 12.39
N THR A 141 18.06 0.21 13.69
CA THR A 141 17.49 1.41 14.32
C THR A 141 18.59 2.39 14.74
N GLU A 142 18.23 3.67 14.88
CA GLU A 142 19.05 4.64 15.60
C GLU A 142 18.88 4.40 17.09
N ASP A 143 19.83 3.74 17.74
CA ASP A 143 19.80 3.63 19.20
C ASP A 143 20.58 4.80 19.83
N SER A 144 19.87 5.51 20.72
CA SER A 144 20.32 6.46 21.76
C SER A 144 20.87 7.84 21.35
N ALA A 145 19.95 8.83 21.23
CA ALA A 145 19.98 10.14 21.92
C ALA A 145 19.19 11.22 21.14
N SER A 146 17.87 11.10 21.08
CA SER A 146 16.99 12.23 21.41
C SER A 146 15.55 11.76 21.53
N THR A 147 14.96 12.19 22.62
CA THR A 147 13.58 12.02 23.03
C THR A 147 12.67 12.76 22.06
N SER A 148 12.32 12.15 20.92
CA SER A 148 11.05 12.37 20.19
C SER A 148 10.96 11.53 18.92
N SER A 149 11.27 10.23 18.98
CA SER A 149 10.76 9.31 17.95
C SER A 149 9.24 9.37 18.04
N GLY A 150 8.62 10.08 17.10
CA GLY A 150 7.21 10.42 17.07
C GLY A 150 6.39 9.30 17.65
N LYS A 151 5.90 9.51 18.89
CA LYS A 151 4.78 8.73 19.40
C LYS A 151 3.80 8.70 18.24
N LYS A 152 3.39 7.48 17.86
CA LYS A 152 2.06 7.26 17.32
C LYS A 152 1.12 7.96 18.30
N GLN A 153 0.92 9.27 18.14
CA GLN A 153 -0.18 9.95 18.79
C GLN A 153 -1.35 9.21 18.18
N ALA A 154 -2.04 8.45 19.02
CA ALA A 154 -3.36 7.99 18.68
C ALA A 154 -4.05 9.21 18.07
N PRO A 155 -4.59 9.09 16.85
CA PRO A 155 -5.17 10.22 16.18
C PRO A 155 -6.07 10.98 17.16
N LYS A 156 -5.83 12.27 17.36
CA LYS A 156 -6.53 13.07 18.39
C LYS A 156 -8.03 13.15 18.15
N LYS A 157 -8.46 12.86 16.92
CA LYS A 157 -9.85 12.81 16.45
C LYS A 157 -10.22 11.39 16.04
N PRO A 158 -11.50 10.99 16.04
CA PRO A 158 -11.91 9.73 15.44
C PRO A 158 -11.67 9.76 13.92
N PHE A 159 -11.08 8.68 13.38
CA PHE A 159 -10.87 8.51 11.95
C PHE A 159 -11.57 7.25 11.46
N LEU A 160 -12.19 7.35 10.29
CA LEU A 160 -12.65 6.21 9.52
C LEU A 160 -11.48 5.67 8.69
N GLN A 161 -11.02 4.46 9.01
CA GLN A 161 -10.01 3.75 8.21
C GLN A 161 -10.65 2.60 7.44
N CYS A 162 -10.63 2.68 6.11
CA CYS A 162 -11.08 1.60 5.23
C CYS A 162 -10.08 1.36 4.10
N GLY A 163 -9.37 0.24 4.16
CA GLY A 163 -8.25 -0.01 3.26
C GLY A 163 -7.26 1.14 3.29
N SER A 164 -6.89 1.67 2.11
CA SER A 164 -5.92 2.75 1.98
C SER A 164 -6.48 4.12 2.34
N PHE A 165 -7.78 4.19 2.66
CA PHE A 165 -8.46 5.43 2.97
C PHE A 165 -8.51 5.63 4.46
N SER A 166 -8.13 6.84 4.87
CA SER A 166 -8.26 7.32 6.23
C SER A 166 -8.82 8.73 6.18
N TRP A 167 -9.91 8.97 6.90
CA TRP A 167 -10.63 10.25 6.93
C TRP A 167 -10.96 10.65 8.35
N GLU A 168 -10.92 11.95 8.64
CA GLU A 168 -11.56 12.47 9.85
C GLU A 168 -13.05 12.16 9.76
N LEU A 169 -13.62 11.64 10.85
CA LEU A 169 -15.03 11.24 10.86
C LEU A 169 -15.94 12.44 10.62
N GLU A 170 -15.59 13.61 11.15
CA GLU A 170 -16.32 14.88 10.96
C GLU A 170 -16.39 15.27 9.48
N ASP A 171 -15.25 15.28 8.79
CA ASP A 171 -15.17 15.58 7.35
C ASP A 171 -15.97 14.58 6.52
N PHE A 172 -15.93 13.30 6.91
CA PHE A 172 -16.69 12.25 6.25
C PHE A 172 -18.20 12.47 6.41
N VAL A 173 -18.68 12.66 7.64
CA VAL A 173 -20.09 12.95 7.92
C VAL A 173 -20.54 14.18 7.16
N GLN A 174 -19.74 15.25 7.16
CA GLN A 174 -20.07 16.48 6.44
C GLN A 174 -20.14 16.26 4.93
N SER A 175 -19.15 15.58 4.32
CA SER A 175 -19.17 15.28 2.87
C SER A 175 -20.39 14.45 2.50
N VAL A 176 -20.68 13.40 3.27
CA VAL A 176 -21.83 12.53 3.05
C VAL A 176 -23.13 13.32 3.12
N THR A 177 -23.33 14.13 4.15
CA THR A 177 -24.56 14.92 4.33
C THR A 177 -24.74 16.00 3.24
N LEU A 178 -23.65 16.64 2.81
CA LEU A 178 -23.69 17.67 1.76
C LEU A 178 -23.89 17.08 0.36
N ASP A 179 -23.27 15.94 0.05
CA ASP A 179 -23.25 15.36 -1.30
C ASP A 179 -24.50 14.51 -1.62
N ILE A 180 -25.36 14.23 -0.63
CA ILE A 180 -26.49 13.28 -0.75
C ILE A 180 -27.86 13.91 -1.09
N ASP A 181 -28.04 15.22 -0.98
CA ASP A 181 -29.36 15.87 -1.16
C ASP A 181 -29.89 15.79 -2.62
N PRO A 182 -31.20 15.72 -2.93
CA PRO A 182 -32.31 14.93 -2.40
C PRO A 182 -32.59 13.64 -3.23
N TYR A 183 -31.63 13.19 -4.05
CA TYR A 183 -31.84 12.06 -4.97
C TYR A 183 -31.65 10.70 -4.28
N LEU A 184 -32.59 10.34 -3.41
CA LEU A 184 -32.78 9.00 -2.84
C LEU A 184 -32.91 7.87 -3.90
N TYR A 185 -32.99 8.23 -5.19
CA TYR A 185 -33.05 7.33 -6.34
C TYR A 185 -31.71 6.68 -6.72
N ARG A 186 -30.58 7.08 -6.10
CA ARG A 186 -29.25 6.49 -6.40
C ARG A 186 -28.86 5.32 -5.51
N PHE A 187 -29.75 4.94 -4.59
CA PHE A 187 -29.52 3.83 -3.70
C PHE A 187 -29.82 2.50 -4.40
N VAL A 188 -28.80 1.64 -4.48
CA VAL A 188 -28.92 0.28 -5.00
C VAL A 188 -29.00 -0.67 -3.82
N GLU A 189 -30.00 -1.55 -3.79
CA GLU A 189 -30.10 -2.56 -2.74
C GLU A 189 -28.92 -3.54 -2.82
N MET A 190 -28.31 -3.81 -1.67
CA MET A 190 -27.24 -4.80 -1.58
C MET A 190 -27.82 -6.20 -1.57
N GLU A 191 -27.30 -7.06 -2.45
CA GLU A 191 -27.65 -8.47 -2.49
C GLU A 191 -27.44 -9.15 -1.13
N HIS A 192 -28.35 -10.06 -0.77
CA HIS A 192 -28.28 -10.88 0.43
C HIS A 192 -28.26 -10.10 1.77
N THR A 193 -28.80 -8.88 1.80
CA THR A 193 -28.92 -8.09 3.05
C THR A 193 -30.34 -7.98 3.58
N SER A 194 -31.35 -8.49 2.86
CA SER A 194 -32.76 -8.38 3.25
C SER A 194 -33.12 -9.13 4.54
N ASN A 195 -32.33 -10.13 4.93
CA ASN A 195 -32.50 -10.89 6.18
C ASN A 195 -31.73 -10.31 7.38
N LYS A 196 -31.03 -9.18 7.21
CA LYS A 196 -30.31 -8.51 8.31
C LYS A 196 -31.30 -7.78 9.21
N VAL A 197 -30.98 -7.66 10.49
CA VAL A 197 -31.84 -7.01 11.50
C VAL A 197 -32.21 -5.57 11.11
N ASP A 198 -31.24 -4.84 10.55
CA ASP A 198 -31.39 -3.49 9.99
C ASP A 198 -31.42 -3.46 8.45
N GLY A 199 -31.66 -4.62 7.82
CA GLY A 199 -31.78 -4.79 6.37
C GLY A 199 -33.17 -4.47 5.81
N PRO A 200 -33.31 -4.33 4.49
CA PRO A 200 -32.25 -4.42 3.48
C PRO A 200 -31.30 -3.22 3.52
N TRP A 201 -30.03 -3.48 3.25
CA TRP A 201 -29.02 -2.43 3.13
C TRP A 201 -28.98 -1.90 1.70
N LYS A 202 -28.62 -0.64 1.55
CA LYS A 202 -28.48 0.03 0.26
C LYS A 202 -27.13 0.71 0.15
N THR A 203 -26.61 0.84 -1.06
CA THR A 203 -25.38 1.58 -1.33
C THR A 203 -25.62 2.77 -2.24
N ALA A 204 -24.85 3.84 -2.02
CA ALA A 204 -24.78 4.98 -2.92
C ALA A 204 -23.31 5.34 -3.17
N THR A 205 -22.96 5.62 -4.42
CA THR A 205 -21.61 6.05 -4.78
C THR A 205 -21.46 7.56 -4.59
N LEU A 206 -20.46 7.95 -3.81
CA LEU A 206 -20.02 9.32 -3.60
C LEU A 206 -18.60 9.51 -4.15
N ILE A 207 -18.16 10.76 -4.24
CA ILE A 207 -16.83 11.11 -4.76
C ILE A 207 -16.10 11.95 -3.72
N LYS A 208 -14.93 11.49 -3.30
CA LYS A 208 -14.01 12.31 -2.54
C LYS A 208 -13.03 13.03 -3.46
N ASN A 209 -12.93 14.34 -3.29
CA ASN A 209 -11.92 15.16 -3.94
C ASN A 209 -10.64 15.18 -3.10
N VAL A 210 -9.54 14.65 -3.65
CA VAL A 210 -8.23 14.65 -2.97
C VAL A 210 -7.27 15.56 -3.75
N PRO A 211 -6.72 16.62 -3.13
CA PRO A 211 -5.73 17.46 -3.78
C PRO A 211 -4.42 16.68 -3.97
N VAL A 212 -3.98 16.52 -5.21
CA VAL A 212 -2.71 15.90 -5.59
C VAL A 212 -1.87 16.89 -6.36
N THR A 213 -1.02 17.63 -5.64
CA THR A 213 -0.01 18.59 -6.13
C THR A 213 -0.55 19.67 -7.07
N LYS A 214 -0.86 19.31 -8.32
CA LYS A 214 -1.35 20.22 -9.38
C LYS A 214 -2.77 19.88 -9.89
N ARG A 215 -3.40 18.81 -9.38
CA ARG A 215 -4.72 18.35 -9.82
C ARG A 215 -5.51 17.79 -8.64
N THR A 216 -6.83 17.92 -8.71
CA THR A 216 -7.73 17.20 -7.81
C THR A 216 -8.00 15.81 -8.39
N GLN A 217 -7.79 14.77 -7.57
CA GLN A 217 -8.14 13.40 -7.92
C GLN A 217 -9.50 13.07 -7.30
N ASN A 218 -10.43 12.67 -8.16
CA ASN A 218 -11.77 12.26 -7.77
C ASN A 218 -11.75 10.76 -7.48
N ILE A 219 -11.91 10.40 -6.21
CA ILE A 219 -11.90 9.03 -5.77
C ILE A 219 -13.32 8.60 -5.40
N PRO A 220 -13.95 7.68 -6.15
CA PRO A 220 -15.26 7.18 -5.78
C PRO A 220 -15.15 6.27 -4.55
N TYR A 221 -16.15 6.35 -3.69
CA TYR A 221 -16.40 5.42 -2.61
C TYR A 221 -17.91 5.17 -2.51
N GLU A 222 -18.32 4.05 -1.92
CA GLU A 222 -19.75 3.79 -1.70
C GLU A 222 -20.04 3.86 -0.21
N ILE A 223 -21.15 4.46 0.18
CA ILE A 223 -21.65 4.34 1.55
C ILE A 223 -22.63 3.19 1.64
N ILE A 224 -22.76 2.60 2.83
CA ILE A 224 -23.77 1.58 3.14
C ILE A 224 -24.79 2.21 4.08
N VAL A 225 -26.06 2.10 3.73
CA VAL A 225 -27.18 2.69 4.46
C VAL A 225 -28.16 1.59 4.84
N ASN A 226 -28.63 1.62 6.09
CA ASN A 226 -29.62 0.67 6.58
C ASN A 226 -31.07 1.11 6.27
N LYS A 227 -32.04 0.30 6.69
CA LYS A 227 -33.47 0.61 6.50
C LYS A 227 -33.95 1.88 7.23
N GLN A 228 -33.21 2.36 8.23
CA GLN A 228 -33.48 3.62 8.95
C GLN A 228 -32.81 4.85 8.32
N ASN A 229 -32.18 4.72 7.15
CA ASN A 229 -31.40 5.78 6.51
C ASN A 229 -30.18 6.24 7.34
N GLU A 230 -29.63 5.34 8.15
CA GLU A 230 -28.36 5.56 8.85
C GLU A 230 -27.22 4.99 8.02
N VAL A 231 -26.12 5.74 7.94
CA VAL A 231 -24.87 5.25 7.36
C VAL A 231 -24.23 4.28 8.36
N ILE A 232 -24.02 3.05 7.91
CA ILE A 232 -23.49 1.95 8.72
C ILE A 232 -22.11 1.48 8.26
N GLY A 233 -21.63 1.97 7.12
CA GLY A 233 -20.37 1.51 6.55
C GLY A 233 -19.97 2.25 5.28
N VAL A 234 -18.78 1.91 4.81
CA VAL A 234 -18.20 2.39 3.55
C VAL A 234 -17.60 1.22 2.79
N ILE A 235 -17.71 1.29 1.46
CA ILE A 235 -17.04 0.40 0.53
C ILE A 235 -16.01 1.21 -0.26
N VAL A 236 -14.77 0.73 -0.24
CA VAL A 236 -13.67 1.29 -1.02
C VAL A 236 -13.28 0.30 -2.12
N THR A 237 -13.07 0.80 -3.34
CA THR A 237 -12.51 -0.01 -4.43
C THR A 237 -10.99 0.13 -4.49
N HIS A 238 -10.26 -0.98 -4.36
CA HIS A 238 -8.83 -1.06 -4.62
C HIS A 238 -8.54 -1.71 -5.97
N HIS A 239 -7.67 -1.09 -6.75
CA HIS A 239 -7.13 -1.66 -7.98
C HIS A 239 -5.82 -2.39 -7.70
N ILE A 240 -5.79 -3.69 -7.97
CA ILE A 240 -4.67 -4.57 -7.64
C ILE A 240 -4.23 -5.40 -8.85
N SER A 241 -3.04 -5.99 -8.75
CA SER A 241 -2.58 -7.07 -9.63
C SER A 241 -2.57 -8.38 -8.85
N ARG A 242 -2.95 -9.49 -9.48
CA ARG A 242 -2.82 -10.84 -8.93
C ARG A 242 -2.15 -11.71 -9.98
N GLU A 243 -1.27 -12.62 -9.56
CA GLU A 243 -0.74 -13.62 -10.47
C GLU A 243 -1.81 -14.69 -10.68
N SER A 244 -2.12 -14.97 -11.94
CA SER A 244 -3.11 -15.98 -12.33
C SER A 244 -2.57 -16.79 -13.48
N THR A 245 -2.96 -18.07 -13.55
CA THR A 245 -2.72 -18.90 -14.72
C THR A 245 -3.49 -18.31 -15.89
N VAL A 246 -2.79 -17.82 -16.90
CA VAL A 246 -3.41 -17.34 -18.13
C VAL A 246 -3.55 -18.54 -19.06
N SER A 247 -4.73 -18.74 -19.64
CA SER A 247 -4.88 -19.76 -20.68
C SER A 247 -3.93 -19.43 -21.85
N PRO A 248 -3.21 -20.42 -22.41
CA PRO A 248 -2.35 -20.16 -23.54
C PRO A 248 -3.16 -19.53 -24.67
N TYR A 249 -2.62 -18.47 -25.28
CA TYR A 249 -3.17 -17.92 -26.51
C TYR A 249 -3.22 -19.04 -27.56
N PHE A 250 -4.42 -19.36 -28.05
CA PHE A 250 -4.57 -20.27 -29.18
C PHE A 250 -4.09 -19.55 -30.46
N ILE A 251 -2.80 -19.66 -30.75
CA ILE A 251 -2.28 -19.39 -32.08
C ILE A 251 -2.55 -20.66 -32.89
N LYS A 252 -3.29 -20.50 -33.98
CA LYS A 252 -3.97 -21.57 -34.74
C LYS A 252 -3.07 -22.72 -35.23
N ASP A 253 -1.74 -22.58 -35.15
CA ASP A 253 -0.78 -23.53 -35.73
C ASP A 253 0.37 -23.99 -34.80
N MET A 254 0.35 -23.67 -33.50
CA MET A 254 1.33 -24.25 -32.55
C MET A 254 0.70 -24.53 -31.19
N VAL A 255 0.25 -25.76 -31.02
CA VAL A 255 -0.25 -26.27 -29.74
C VAL A 255 0.94 -26.59 -28.82
N TYR A 256 1.53 -25.58 -28.19
CA TYR A 256 2.35 -25.80 -26.99
C TYR A 256 1.41 -26.02 -25.79
N MET A 257 0.86 -27.23 -25.67
CA MET A 257 -0.06 -27.63 -24.60
C MET A 257 0.58 -27.74 -23.20
N SER A 258 1.88 -27.46 -23.02
CA SER A 258 2.59 -27.87 -21.78
C SER A 258 3.00 -26.76 -20.82
N THR A 259 2.90 -25.47 -21.17
CA THR A 259 3.34 -24.39 -20.27
C THR A 259 2.18 -23.48 -19.90
N GLN A 260 1.55 -23.77 -18.76
CA GLN A 260 0.75 -22.78 -18.04
C GLN A 260 1.63 -21.56 -17.77
N PHE A 261 1.34 -20.43 -18.43
CA PHE A 261 2.06 -19.19 -18.19
C PHE A 261 1.37 -18.45 -17.04
N MET A 262 2.11 -18.19 -15.97
CA MET A 262 1.67 -17.33 -14.87
C MET A 262 1.75 -15.88 -15.35
N GLY A 263 0.60 -15.31 -15.67
CA GLY A 263 0.47 -13.91 -16.04
C GLY A 263 0.03 -13.05 -14.86
N ARG A 264 0.23 -11.73 -14.98
CA ARG A 264 -0.29 -10.76 -14.00
C ARG A 264 -1.62 -10.23 -14.49
N GLY A 265 -2.70 -10.67 -13.87
CA GLY A 265 -4.04 -10.14 -14.07
C GLY A 265 -4.24 -8.86 -13.26
N LYS A 266 -4.85 -7.85 -13.87
CA LYS A 266 -5.28 -6.63 -13.17
C LYS A 266 -6.74 -6.80 -12.77
N GLN A 267 -7.06 -6.54 -11.51
CA GLN A 267 -8.41 -6.68 -10.97
C GLN A 267 -8.75 -5.51 -10.04
N SER A 268 -10.03 -5.40 -9.70
CA SER A 268 -10.54 -4.46 -8.70
C SER A 268 -11.22 -5.26 -7.60
N ILE A 269 -10.94 -4.92 -6.35
CA ILE A 269 -11.58 -5.53 -5.18
C ILE A 269 -12.34 -4.46 -4.40
N LYS A 270 -13.41 -4.87 -3.73
CA LYS A 270 -14.21 -4.00 -2.86
C LYS A 270 -13.92 -4.36 -1.40
N LEU A 271 -13.44 -3.39 -0.64
CA LEU A 271 -13.22 -3.50 0.80
C LEU A 271 -14.41 -2.90 1.52
N VAL A 272 -15.08 -3.70 2.36
CA VAL A 272 -16.24 -3.28 3.14
C VAL A 272 -15.79 -3.01 4.58
N CYS A 273 -16.08 -1.82 5.08
CA CYS A 273 -15.73 -1.40 6.44
C CYS A 273 -16.97 -0.83 7.13
N HIS A 274 -17.35 -1.44 8.24
CA HIS A 274 -18.46 -0.97 9.06
C HIS A 274 -18.01 0.17 9.97
N LEU A 275 -18.92 1.11 10.24
CA LEU A 275 -18.69 2.20 11.19
C LEU A 275 -19.01 1.72 12.61
N ASP A 276 -18.16 2.06 13.56
CA ASP A 276 -18.44 1.85 14.98
C ASP A 276 -19.63 2.72 15.44
N THR A 277 -19.70 3.95 14.93
CA THR A 277 -20.77 4.91 15.21
C THR A 277 -21.57 5.17 13.94
N LYS A 278 -22.86 4.81 13.96
CA LYS A 278 -23.82 5.11 12.89
C LYS A 278 -24.25 6.58 12.96
N PHE A 279 -24.60 7.17 11.82
CA PHE A 279 -25.20 8.51 11.78
C PHE A 279 -26.29 8.59 10.71
N SER A 280 -27.32 9.39 10.98
CA SER A 280 -28.46 9.57 10.08
C SER A 280 -28.12 10.50 8.93
N LEU A 281 -28.53 10.13 7.71
CA LEU A 281 -28.40 10.97 6.52
C LEU A 281 -29.36 12.16 6.52
N LEU A 282 -30.52 12.00 7.14
CA LEU A 282 -31.51 13.05 7.29
C LEU A 282 -31.36 13.63 8.70
N PRO A 283 -31.34 14.97 8.86
CA PRO A 283 -31.57 15.55 10.16
C PRO A 283 -32.94 15.03 10.62
N GLN A 284 -33.01 14.45 11.83
CA GLN A 284 -34.30 14.15 12.45
C GLN A 284 -35.09 15.46 12.37
N THR A 285 -36.16 15.43 11.59
CA THR A 285 -37.14 16.49 11.60
C THR A 285 -37.45 16.70 13.06
N GLN A 286 -37.21 17.92 13.56
CA GLN A 286 -37.68 18.34 14.87
C GLN A 286 -39.06 17.72 15.05
N GLU A 287 -39.22 16.91 16.09
CA GLU A 287 -40.52 16.46 16.54
C GLU A 287 -41.47 17.63 16.35
N SER A 288 -42.47 17.44 15.50
CA SER A 288 -43.52 18.42 15.33
C SER A 288 -44.00 18.73 16.74
N GLY A 289 -43.62 19.91 17.25
CA GLY A 289 -44.07 20.39 18.54
C GLY A 289 -45.58 20.19 18.60
N PRO A 290 -46.12 19.84 19.79
CA PRO A 290 -47.47 19.30 19.93
C PRO A 290 -48.41 20.09 19.06
N THR A 291 -48.98 19.43 18.04
CA THR A 291 -50.02 20.01 17.20
C THR A 291 -51.14 20.39 18.13
N ASN A 292 -51.17 21.66 18.54
CA ASN A 292 -52.28 22.25 19.26
C ASN A 292 -53.48 22.14 18.35
N SER A 293 -54.26 21.07 18.55
CA SER A 293 -55.56 20.91 17.91
C SER A 293 -56.40 22.14 18.26
N ARG A 294 -56.65 22.99 17.27
CA ARG A 294 -57.59 24.10 17.40
C ARG A 294 -58.94 23.51 17.76
N LYS A 295 -59.32 23.58 19.04
CA LYS A 295 -60.69 23.40 19.49
C LYS A 295 -61.56 24.40 18.71
N ARG A 296 -62.46 23.89 17.87
CA ARG A 296 -63.57 24.67 17.32
C ARG A 296 -64.42 25.14 18.50
N LYS A 297 -64.63 26.45 18.61
CA LYS A 297 -65.71 27.02 19.42
C LYS A 297 -67.02 26.66 18.75
N THR A 298 -67.85 25.87 19.43
CA THR A 298 -69.28 25.79 19.15
C THR A 298 -69.92 27.09 19.64
N GLN A 299 -70.60 27.83 18.77
CA GLN A 299 -71.47 28.92 19.17
C GLN A 299 -72.77 28.33 19.71
N ALA A 300 -73.18 28.80 20.88
CA ALA A 300 -74.54 28.72 21.40
C ALA A 300 -75.14 30.14 21.35
#